data_AF-A0A352JVF5-F1
#
_entry.id   AF-A0A352JVF5-F1
#
_cell.length_a   1.000
_cell.length_b   1.000
_cell.length_c   1.000
_cell.angle_alpha   90.00
_cell.angle_beta   90.00
_cell.angle_gamma   90.00
#
_symmetry.space_group_name_H-M   'P 1'
#
loop_
_entity.id
_entity.type
_entity.pdbx_description
1 polymer ?
#
loop_
_entity_poly.entity_id
_entity_poly.type
_entity_poly.pdbx_seq_one_letter_code
_entity_poly.pdbx_strand_id
1 'polypeptide(L)'
;MPEQNAKTWKHLLWIPINAVLVFTLPYLLVSLMGFSRDSYYIWLYIFSIAFIGLYAKRSDFHWAASLKSGWALGVISGVFIGLVFLSLAAMSKPALGASFFSASILPFLWRGLFYGLASAALVSVFPFVVVWRALSGINPGAFRKFGVTIVAILSIGLMSSLYNLGLSDLKRDNLGNQIGKSLIAAVPTIISGSPLAAPISNVLLQMSESVERGSLDGIQTAKSKTAPGGIN
;
A
#
# COMPACT_ATOMS: atom_id res chain seq x y z
N MET A 1 8.75 37.48 1.77
CA MET A 1 8.84 36.00 1.61
C MET A 1 8.52 35.14 2.87
N PRO A 2 7.97 35.62 4.01
CA PRO A 2 7.64 34.73 5.14
C PRO A 2 6.29 33.97 5.00
N GLU A 3 5.32 34.48 4.24
CA GLU A 3 3.99 33.84 4.13
C GLU A 3 3.98 32.48 3.39
N GLN A 4 4.88 32.27 2.43
CA GLN A 4 4.96 30.99 1.69
C GLN A 4 5.50 29.87 2.59
N ASN A 5 6.39 30.18 3.53
CA ASN A 5 6.93 29.20 4.47
C ASN A 5 5.86 28.74 5.47
N ALA A 6 5.01 29.64 5.96
CA ALA A 6 3.93 29.31 6.90
C ALA A 6 2.88 28.33 6.32
N LYS A 7 2.61 28.39 5.00
CA LYS A 7 1.72 27.42 4.33
C LYS A 7 2.36 26.04 4.14
N THR A 8 3.69 26.00 4.07
CA THR A 8 4.46 24.81 3.72
C THR A 8 4.55 23.81 4.90
N TRP A 9 4.74 24.29 6.12
CA TRP A 9 4.78 23.45 7.34
C TRP A 9 3.45 22.78 7.67
N LYS A 10 2.31 23.38 7.26
CA LYS A 10 0.99 22.81 7.49
C LYS A 10 0.78 21.48 6.76
N HIS A 11 1.50 21.24 5.66
CA HIS A 11 1.47 19.94 4.99
C HIS A 11 2.08 18.85 5.88
N LEU A 12 3.18 19.14 6.58
CA LEU A 12 3.86 18.15 7.42
C LEU A 12 2.99 17.67 8.60
N LEU A 13 2.04 18.48 9.08
CA LEU A 13 1.07 18.06 10.09
C LEU A 13 0.20 16.88 9.65
N TRP A 14 0.06 16.65 8.35
CA TRP A 14 -0.69 15.50 7.84
C TRP A 14 0.07 14.18 7.98
N ILE A 15 1.39 14.20 8.12
CA ILE A 15 2.19 12.99 8.35
C ILE A 15 1.82 12.34 9.69
N PRO A 16 1.88 13.01 10.85
CA PRO A 16 1.48 12.39 12.12
C PRO A 16 -0.01 12.01 12.14
N ILE A 17 -0.90 12.77 11.49
CA ILE A 17 -2.32 12.39 11.37
C ILE A 17 -2.45 11.09 10.58
N ASN A 18 -1.74 10.95 9.46
CA ASN A 18 -1.71 9.72 8.68
C ASN A 18 -1.11 8.55 9.47
N ALA A 19 -0.04 8.79 10.24
CA ALA A 19 0.56 7.79 11.12
C ALA A 19 -0.46 7.24 12.13
N VAL A 20 -1.21 8.12 12.79
CA VAL A 20 -2.28 7.72 13.71
C VAL A 20 -3.35 6.92 12.98
N LEU A 21 -3.81 7.38 11.81
CA LEU A 21 -4.83 6.68 11.04
C LEU A 21 -4.39 5.28 10.60
N VAL A 22 -3.19 5.18 10.02
CA VAL A 22 -2.60 3.96 9.47
C VAL A 22 -2.33 2.91 10.56
N PHE A 23 -2.05 3.33 11.79
CA PHE A 23 -1.96 2.44 12.95
C PHE A 23 -3.35 2.08 13.51
N THR A 24 -4.20 3.08 13.74
CA THR A 24 -5.45 2.95 14.49
C THR A 24 -6.49 2.16 13.72
N LEU A 25 -6.57 2.31 12.39
CA LEU A 25 -7.53 1.56 11.57
C LEU A 25 -7.34 0.03 11.67
N PRO A 26 -6.16 -0.54 11.35
CA PRO A 26 -5.96 -1.98 11.51
C PRO A 26 -6.08 -2.42 12.96
N TYR A 27 -5.58 -1.61 13.91
CA TYR A 27 -5.67 -1.94 15.34
C TYR A 27 -7.13 -2.05 15.81
N LEU A 28 -7.96 -1.06 15.54
CA LEU A 28 -9.36 -1.06 15.98
C LEU A 28 -10.19 -2.10 15.22
N LEU A 29 -10.09 -2.14 13.89
CA LEU A 29 -10.96 -2.99 13.08
C LEU A 29 -10.60 -4.46 13.20
N VAL A 30 -9.31 -4.80 13.14
CA VAL A 30 -8.86 -6.19 13.17
C VAL A 30 -8.62 -6.65 14.60
N SER A 31 -7.77 -5.93 15.34
CA SER A 31 -7.30 -6.42 16.65
C SER A 31 -8.36 -6.27 17.75
N LEU A 32 -9.11 -5.16 17.76
CA LEU A 32 -10.11 -4.88 18.80
C LEU A 32 -11.51 -5.41 18.44
N MET A 33 -11.98 -5.14 17.21
CA MET A 33 -13.33 -5.53 16.78
C MET A 33 -13.39 -6.92 16.13
N GLY A 34 -12.25 -7.55 15.82
CA GLY A 34 -12.21 -8.89 15.23
C GLY A 34 -12.82 -8.97 13.83
N PHE A 35 -12.79 -7.87 13.06
CA PHE A 35 -13.41 -7.86 11.73
C PHE A 35 -12.75 -8.88 10.82
N SER A 36 -13.58 -9.55 10.01
CA SER A 36 -13.07 -10.35 8.91
C SER A 36 -12.20 -9.49 7.98
N ARG A 37 -11.16 -10.09 7.39
CA ARG A 37 -10.26 -9.37 6.48
C ARG A 37 -11.00 -8.71 5.31
N ASP A 38 -12.04 -9.38 4.79
CA ASP A 38 -12.82 -8.84 3.68
C ASP A 38 -13.61 -7.59 4.08
N SER A 39 -14.19 -7.58 5.29
CA SER A 39 -14.84 -6.39 5.85
C SER A 39 -13.84 -5.28 6.11
N TYR A 40 -12.68 -5.60 6.68
CA TYR A 40 -11.61 -4.65 6.95
C TYR A 40 -11.16 -3.91 5.69
N TYR A 41 -11.01 -4.59 4.53
CA TYR A 41 -10.58 -3.94 3.29
C TYR A 41 -11.57 -2.89 2.79
N ILE A 42 -12.87 -3.12 2.95
CA ILE A 42 -13.91 -2.16 2.57
C ILE A 42 -13.78 -0.90 3.43
N TRP A 43 -13.68 -1.07 4.75
CA TRP A 43 -13.51 0.04 5.67
C TRP A 43 -12.21 0.80 5.40
N LEU A 44 -11.10 0.09 5.23
CA LEU A 44 -9.82 0.70 4.88
C LEU A 44 -9.96 1.56 3.62
N TYR A 45 -10.59 1.05 2.56
CA TYR A 45 -10.82 1.81 1.33
C TYR A 45 -11.66 3.08 1.54
N ILE A 46 -12.76 2.98 2.28
CA ILE A 46 -13.63 4.12 2.61
C ILE A 46 -12.84 5.18 3.38
N PHE A 47 -12.12 4.79 4.44
CA PHE A 47 -11.32 5.72 5.23
C PHE A 47 -10.17 6.32 4.42
N SER A 48 -9.51 5.54 3.56
CA SER A 48 -8.46 6.05 2.66
C SER A 48 -8.99 7.16 1.76
N ILE A 49 -10.12 6.94 1.08
CA ILE A 49 -10.71 7.95 0.19
C ILE A 49 -11.17 9.17 0.99
N ALA A 50 -11.85 8.97 2.11
CA ALA A 50 -12.34 10.06 2.95
C ALA A 50 -11.18 10.94 3.45
N PHE A 51 -10.10 10.31 3.92
CA PHE A 51 -8.91 11.02 4.41
C PHE A 51 -8.18 11.78 3.31
N ILE A 52 -7.96 11.15 2.15
CA ILE A 52 -7.32 11.77 0.99
C ILE A 52 -8.17 12.92 0.43
N GLY A 53 -9.49 12.74 0.37
CA GLY A 53 -10.44 13.78 -0.02
C GLY A 53 -10.47 14.95 0.96
N LEU A 54 -10.41 14.67 2.26
CA LEU A 54 -10.32 15.70 3.31
C LEU A 54 -9.02 16.51 3.16
N TYR A 55 -7.89 15.84 2.94
CA TYR A 55 -6.62 16.51 2.66
C TYR A 55 -6.71 17.40 1.41
N ALA A 56 -7.30 16.88 0.33
CA ALA A 56 -7.50 17.63 -0.92
C ALA A 56 -8.25 18.93 -0.68
N LYS A 57 -9.39 18.84 0.01
CA LYS A 57 -10.27 19.95 0.33
C LYS A 57 -9.61 20.98 1.26
N ARG A 58 -8.84 20.52 2.25
CA ARG A 58 -8.21 21.40 3.25
C ARG A 58 -6.92 22.06 2.76
N SER A 59 -6.24 21.44 1.79
CA SER A 59 -4.93 21.88 1.29
C SER A 59 -4.98 22.48 -0.11
N ASP A 60 -6.20 22.66 -0.66
CA ASP A 60 -6.45 23.13 -2.04
C ASP A 60 -5.66 22.33 -3.08
N PHE A 61 -5.58 21.02 -2.87
CA PHE A 61 -4.75 20.13 -3.68
C PHE A 61 -5.56 19.51 -4.82
N HIS A 62 -5.14 19.81 -6.04
CA HIS A 62 -5.79 19.37 -7.26
C HIS A 62 -5.26 18.00 -7.71
N TRP A 63 -5.85 16.91 -7.20
CA TRP A 63 -5.45 15.53 -7.53
C TRP A 63 -5.42 15.24 -9.02
N ALA A 64 -6.36 15.77 -9.80
CA ALA A 64 -6.43 15.54 -11.25
C ALA A 64 -5.17 16.01 -11.98
N ALA A 65 -4.59 17.14 -11.57
CA ALA A 65 -3.35 17.65 -12.18
C ALA A 65 -2.16 16.76 -11.80
N SER A 66 -2.08 16.32 -10.54
CA SER A 66 -1.02 15.42 -10.07
C SER A 66 -1.08 14.04 -10.73
N LEU A 67 -2.29 13.52 -10.98
CA LEU A 67 -2.51 12.24 -11.65
C LEU A 67 -2.15 12.29 -13.13
N LYS A 68 -2.28 13.45 -13.78
CA LYS A 68 -1.89 13.66 -15.18
C LYS A 68 -0.39 13.82 -15.37
N SER A 69 0.37 14.16 -14.33
CA SER A 69 1.82 14.30 -14.43
C SER A 69 2.51 12.94 -14.32
N GLY A 70 3.37 12.62 -15.30
CA GLY A 70 4.16 11.38 -15.30
C GLY A 70 3.32 10.09 -15.38
N TRP A 71 2.03 10.18 -15.73
CA TRP A 71 1.07 9.07 -15.65
C TRP A 71 1.51 7.87 -16.49
N ALA A 72 1.96 8.08 -17.73
CA ALA A 72 2.39 7.00 -18.61
C ALA A 72 3.60 6.28 -18.04
N LEU A 73 4.62 7.03 -17.59
CA LEU A 73 5.81 6.47 -16.95
C LEU A 73 5.45 5.76 -15.63
N GLY A 74 4.51 6.32 -14.86
CA GLY A 74 4.02 5.74 -13.62
C GLY A 74 3.27 4.43 -13.83
N VAL A 75 2.40 4.36 -14.82
CA VAL A 75 1.69 3.14 -15.20
C VAL A 75 2.67 2.09 -15.69
N ILE A 76 3.57 2.43 -16.62
CA ILE A 76 4.55 1.49 -17.17
C ILE A 76 5.46 0.94 -16.06
N SER A 77 6.02 1.81 -15.21
CA SER A 77 6.90 1.38 -14.11
C SER A 77 6.15 0.61 -13.02
N GLY A 78 4.92 1.00 -12.69
CA GLY A 78 4.06 0.30 -11.74
C GLY A 78 3.70 -1.10 -12.22
N VAL A 79 3.28 -1.24 -13.48
CA VAL A 79 3.01 -2.54 -14.11
C VAL A 79 4.28 -3.38 -14.16
N PHE A 80 5.41 -2.82 -14.59
CA PHE A 80 6.67 -3.54 -14.67
C PHE A 80 7.08 -4.12 -13.31
N ILE A 81 7.13 -3.31 -12.25
CA ILE A 81 7.47 -3.79 -10.90
C ILE A 81 6.44 -4.79 -10.37
N GLY A 82 5.15 -4.54 -10.62
CA GLY A 82 4.10 -5.49 -10.24
C GLY A 82 4.22 -6.84 -10.95
N LEU A 83 4.60 -6.86 -12.23
CA LEU A 83 4.89 -8.09 -12.96
C LEU A 83 6.13 -8.79 -12.42
N VAL A 84 7.19 -8.06 -12.03
CA VAL A 84 8.34 -8.67 -11.35
C VAL A 84 7.91 -9.40 -10.08
N PHE A 85 7.07 -8.78 -9.24
CA PHE A 85 6.54 -9.45 -8.05
C PHE A 85 5.73 -10.69 -8.38
N LEU A 86 4.88 -10.61 -9.41
CA LEU A 86 4.06 -11.73 -9.84
C LEU A 86 4.93 -12.88 -10.38
N SER A 87 5.95 -12.58 -11.18
CA SER A 87 6.91 -13.55 -11.71
C SER A 87 7.71 -14.21 -10.58
N LEU A 88 8.22 -13.46 -9.61
CA LEU A 88 8.94 -14.00 -8.47
C LEU A 88 8.06 -14.93 -7.62
N ALA A 89 6.80 -14.55 -7.41
CA ALA A 89 5.83 -15.39 -6.72
C ALA A 89 5.56 -16.68 -7.51
N ALA A 90 5.33 -16.59 -8.82
CA ALA A 90 5.05 -17.73 -9.68
C ALA A 90 6.23 -18.71 -9.78
N MET A 91 7.47 -18.21 -9.86
CA MET A 91 8.68 -19.04 -9.84
C MET A 91 8.85 -19.76 -8.51
N SER A 92 8.49 -19.10 -7.41
CA SER A 92 8.58 -19.71 -6.08
C SER A 92 7.53 -20.79 -5.87
N LYS A 93 6.37 -20.71 -6.53
CA LYS A 93 5.25 -21.65 -6.38
C LYS A 93 4.47 -21.84 -7.69
N PRO A 94 4.70 -22.94 -8.45
CA PRO A 94 4.05 -23.20 -9.73
C PRO A 94 2.51 -23.25 -9.69
N ALA A 95 1.93 -23.57 -8.53
CA ALA A 95 0.47 -23.61 -8.32
C ALA A 95 -0.23 -22.23 -8.43
N LEU A 96 0.52 -21.12 -8.34
CA LEU A 96 -0.01 -19.78 -8.61
C LEU A 96 -0.56 -19.66 -10.02
N GLY A 97 0.16 -20.20 -11.02
CA GLY A 97 -0.25 -20.11 -12.43
C GLY A 97 -1.61 -20.76 -12.68
N ALA A 98 -1.84 -21.96 -12.15
CA ALA A 98 -3.11 -22.66 -12.31
C ALA A 98 -4.29 -21.96 -11.62
N SER A 99 -4.02 -21.30 -10.48
CA SER A 99 -5.04 -20.61 -9.68
C SER A 99 -5.51 -19.30 -10.34
N PHE A 100 -4.59 -18.59 -11.00
CA PHE A 100 -4.85 -17.31 -11.65
C PHE A 100 -5.79 -17.40 -12.85
N PHE A 101 -5.76 -18.51 -13.60
CA PHE A 101 -6.62 -18.74 -14.77
C PHE A 101 -7.92 -19.48 -14.45
N SER A 102 -8.22 -19.72 -13.17
CA SER A 102 -9.45 -20.38 -12.75
C SER A 102 -10.61 -19.39 -12.59
N ALA A 103 -11.85 -19.89 -12.66
CA ALA A 103 -13.07 -19.11 -12.40
C ALA A 103 -13.14 -18.50 -10.98
N SER A 104 -12.24 -18.90 -10.07
CA SER A 104 -12.13 -18.40 -8.69
C SER A 104 -11.19 -17.18 -8.55
N ILE A 105 -10.83 -16.49 -9.63
CA ILE A 105 -9.96 -15.31 -9.59
C ILE A 105 -10.61 -14.10 -8.89
N LEU A 106 -11.95 -14.01 -8.90
CA LEU A 106 -12.68 -12.81 -8.50
C LEU A 106 -12.43 -12.36 -7.05
N PRO A 107 -12.41 -13.25 -6.03
CA PRO A 107 -12.04 -12.85 -4.67
C PRO A 107 -10.59 -12.35 -4.55
N PHE A 108 -9.66 -12.91 -5.32
CA PHE A 108 -8.26 -12.47 -5.31
C PHE A 108 -8.09 -11.11 -5.98
N LEU A 109 -8.81 -10.85 -7.08
CA LEU A 109 -8.89 -9.54 -7.71
C LEU A 109 -9.49 -8.51 -6.78
N TRP A 110 -10.61 -8.85 -6.12
CA TRP A 110 -11.26 -7.95 -5.16
C TRP A 110 -10.32 -7.55 -4.03
N ARG A 111 -9.68 -8.54 -3.39
CA ARG A 111 -8.72 -8.32 -2.31
C ARG A 111 -7.53 -7.52 -2.82
N GLY A 112 -6.87 -7.96 -3.89
CA GLY A 112 -5.71 -7.27 -4.44
C GLY A 112 -6.00 -5.83 -4.85
N LEU A 113 -7.15 -5.58 -5.49
CA LEU A 113 -7.54 -4.26 -5.96
C LEU A 113 -7.86 -3.31 -4.79
N PHE A 114 -8.86 -3.63 -3.97
CA PHE A 114 -9.31 -2.72 -2.91
C PHE A 114 -8.25 -2.55 -1.83
N TYR A 115 -7.65 -3.66 -1.40
CA TYR A 115 -6.60 -3.61 -0.39
C TYR A 115 -5.33 -2.97 -0.92
N GLY A 116 -4.88 -3.37 -2.12
CA GLY A 116 -3.66 -2.83 -2.73
C GLY A 116 -3.77 -1.34 -2.99
N LEU A 117 -4.90 -0.87 -3.55
CA LEU A 117 -5.14 0.55 -3.77
C LEU A 117 -5.21 1.32 -2.44
N ALA A 118 -6.03 0.87 -1.49
CA ALA A 118 -6.25 1.59 -0.23
C ALA A 118 -4.97 1.68 0.61
N SER A 119 -4.23 0.57 0.72
CA SER A 119 -2.98 0.52 1.47
C SER A 119 -1.89 1.35 0.79
N ALA A 120 -1.70 1.21 -0.53
CA ALA A 120 -0.72 2.02 -1.25
C ALA A 120 -1.03 3.52 -1.17
N ALA A 121 -2.31 3.88 -1.21
CA ALA A 121 -2.74 5.26 -1.14
C ALA A 121 -2.33 5.90 0.20
N LEU A 122 -2.58 5.23 1.33
CA LEU A 122 -2.25 5.74 2.67
C LEU A 122 -0.76 5.60 3.03
N VAL A 123 -0.14 4.47 2.68
CA VAL A 123 1.21 4.13 3.12
C VAL A 123 2.28 4.71 2.19
N SER A 124 1.98 4.83 0.89
CA SER A 124 2.97 5.23 -0.12
C SER A 124 2.65 6.59 -0.73
N VAL A 125 1.48 6.72 -1.38
CA VAL A 125 1.13 7.91 -2.17
C VAL A 125 0.97 9.14 -1.30
N PHE A 126 0.21 9.02 -0.21
CA PHE A 126 -0.10 10.13 0.66
C PHE A 126 1.15 10.77 1.28
N PRO A 127 2.03 10.03 1.99
CA PRO A 127 3.25 10.62 2.55
C PRO A 127 4.16 11.19 1.46
N PHE A 128 4.26 10.55 0.29
CA PHE A 128 5.00 11.11 -0.84
C PHE A 128 4.46 12.47 -1.28
N VAL A 129 3.14 12.59 -1.50
CA VAL A 129 2.50 13.85 -1.92
C VAL A 129 2.67 14.93 -0.86
N VAL A 130 2.50 14.59 0.41
CA VAL A 130 2.67 15.52 1.52
C VAL A 130 4.11 16.04 1.60
N VAL A 131 5.11 15.16 1.52
CA VAL A 131 6.53 15.54 1.56
C VAL A 131 6.90 16.37 0.32
N TRP A 132 6.45 15.96 -0.86
CA TRP A 132 6.70 16.69 -2.11
C TRP A 132 6.15 18.13 -2.04
N ARG A 133 4.95 18.30 -1.49
CA ARG A 133 4.30 19.62 -1.28
C ARG A 133 4.98 20.43 -0.18
N ALA A 134 5.33 19.80 0.94
CA ALA A 134 6.05 20.44 2.04
C ALA A 134 7.45 20.93 1.63
N LEU A 135 8.01 20.44 0.54
CA LEU A 135 9.33 20.88 0.06
C LEU A 135 9.22 21.70 -1.23
N SER A 136 8.01 22.06 -1.68
CA SER A 136 7.83 22.77 -2.95
C SER A 136 8.32 24.21 -2.96
N GLY A 137 8.46 24.84 -1.78
CA GLY A 137 8.98 26.19 -1.62
C GLY A 137 10.51 26.29 -1.54
N ILE A 138 11.22 25.16 -1.50
CA ILE A 138 12.69 25.12 -1.46
C ILE A 138 13.24 25.19 -2.90
N ASN A 139 14.40 25.84 -3.06
CA ASN A 139 15.07 26.10 -4.34
C ASN A 139 14.98 24.91 -5.31
N PRO A 140 14.56 25.13 -6.57
CA PRO A 140 14.43 24.06 -7.55
C PRO A 140 15.83 23.56 -7.95
N GLY A 141 16.15 22.31 -7.59
CA GLY A 141 17.45 21.71 -7.91
C GLY A 141 17.49 20.21 -7.63
N ALA A 142 18.58 19.56 -8.08
CA ALA A 142 18.80 18.12 -7.87
C ALA A 142 18.82 17.77 -6.36
N PHE A 143 19.39 18.65 -5.53
CA PHE A 143 19.44 18.47 -4.08
C PHE A 143 18.04 18.43 -3.44
N ARG A 144 17.10 19.25 -3.93
CA ARG A 144 15.70 19.18 -3.49
C ARG A 144 15.08 17.84 -3.85
N LYS A 145 15.25 17.37 -5.09
CA LYS A 145 14.72 16.07 -5.52
C LYS A 145 15.25 14.95 -4.63
N PHE A 146 16.55 14.98 -4.33
CA PHE A 146 17.18 14.01 -3.45
C PHE A 146 16.63 14.07 -2.01
N GLY A 147 16.53 15.26 -1.43
CA GLY A 147 15.95 15.44 -0.09
C GLY A 147 14.48 15.00 0.00
N VAL A 148 13.67 15.33 -1.01
CA VAL A 148 12.27 14.88 -1.09
C VAL A 148 12.20 13.35 -1.15
N THR A 149 13.03 12.72 -1.98
CA THR A 149 13.06 11.26 -2.10
C THR A 149 13.43 10.60 -0.78
N ILE A 150 14.47 11.07 -0.09
CA ILE A 150 14.88 10.51 1.21
C ILE A 150 13.75 10.63 2.24
N VAL A 151 13.20 11.84 2.40
CA VAL A 151 12.14 12.08 3.40
C VAL A 151 10.87 11.30 3.06
N ALA A 152 10.54 11.15 1.77
CA ALA A 152 9.44 10.32 1.32
C ALA A 152 9.68 8.85 1.65
N ILE A 153 10.85 8.28 1.33
CA ILE A 153 11.20 6.89 1.66
C ILE A 153 11.08 6.64 3.17
N LEU A 154 11.64 7.53 3.99
CA LEU A 154 11.55 7.42 5.45
C LEU A 154 10.09 7.47 5.93
N SER A 155 9.29 8.37 5.37
CA SER A 155 7.87 8.49 5.70
C SER A 155 7.09 7.24 5.30
N ILE A 156 7.34 6.69 4.12
CA ILE A 156 6.69 5.45 3.64
C ILE A 156 7.09 4.26 4.52
N GLY A 157 8.38 4.16 4.87
CA GLY A 157 8.87 3.13 5.79
C GLY A 157 8.22 3.23 7.18
N LEU A 158 8.08 4.44 7.71
CA LEU A 158 7.36 4.70 8.96
C LEU A 158 5.89 4.29 8.86
N MET A 159 5.17 4.72 7.81
CA MET A 159 3.77 4.35 7.62
C MET A 159 3.60 2.84 7.47
N SER A 160 4.48 2.17 6.72
CA SER A 160 4.44 0.72 6.56
C SER A 160 4.69 0.02 7.89
N SER A 161 5.63 0.51 8.70
CA SER A 161 5.89 -0.04 10.03
C SER A 161 4.68 0.10 10.95
N LEU A 162 4.10 1.30 11.01
CA LEU A 162 2.92 1.58 11.83
C LEU A 162 1.69 0.77 11.39
N TYR A 163 1.50 0.64 10.08
CA TYR A 163 0.45 -0.18 9.50
C TYR A 163 0.55 -1.64 9.98
N ASN A 164 1.75 -2.21 9.88
CA ASN A 164 1.99 -3.59 10.28
C ASN A 164 1.94 -3.76 11.81
N LEU A 165 2.35 -2.76 12.59
CA LEU A 165 2.23 -2.78 14.05
C LEU A 165 0.77 -2.75 14.51
N GLY A 166 -0.12 -2.12 13.75
CA GLY A 166 -1.56 -2.15 14.04
C GLY A 166 -2.21 -3.51 13.71
N LEU A 167 -1.56 -4.37 12.92
CA LEU A 167 -2.00 -5.73 12.63
C LEU A 167 -1.39 -6.70 13.66
N SER A 168 -2.16 -7.06 14.70
CA SER A 168 -1.73 -8.00 15.75
C SER A 168 -1.32 -9.39 15.23
N ASP A 169 -1.83 -9.78 14.05
CA ASP A 169 -1.66 -11.12 13.49
C ASP A 169 -0.35 -11.34 12.72
N LEU A 170 0.43 -10.29 12.46
CA LEU A 170 1.73 -10.43 11.80
C LEU A 170 2.80 -10.80 12.83
N LYS A 171 3.27 -12.06 12.77
CA LYS A 171 4.46 -12.49 13.50
C LYS A 171 5.61 -11.51 13.26
N ARG A 172 6.20 -10.98 14.33
CA ARG A 172 7.33 -10.02 14.32
C ARG A 172 8.43 -10.39 13.33
N ASP A 173 8.63 -11.69 13.14
CA ASP A 173 9.63 -12.34 12.30
C ASP A 173 9.55 -11.95 10.81
N ASN A 174 8.40 -11.42 10.34
CA ASN A 174 8.18 -11.04 8.94
C ASN A 174 8.06 -9.52 8.69
N LEU A 175 8.21 -8.68 9.72
CA LEU A 175 8.06 -7.23 9.61
C LEU A 175 9.02 -6.61 8.59
N GLY A 176 10.30 -6.98 8.62
CA GLY A 176 11.32 -6.44 7.72
C GLY A 176 11.02 -6.74 6.24
N ASN A 177 10.53 -7.95 5.94
CA ASN A 177 10.17 -8.33 4.58
C ASN A 177 8.97 -7.53 4.06
N GLN A 178 7.95 -7.30 4.89
CA GLN A 178 6.76 -6.51 4.53
C GLN A 178 7.08 -5.04 4.28
N ILE A 179 7.93 -4.46 5.14
CA ILE A 179 8.42 -3.08 4.96
C ILE A 179 9.23 -3.00 3.66
N GLY A 180 10.14 -3.96 3.43
CA GLY A 180 10.93 -4.04 2.20
C GLY A 180 10.08 -4.10 0.94
N LYS A 181 9.08 -4.98 0.89
CA LYS A 181 8.12 -5.07 -0.23
C LYS A 181 7.37 -3.76 -0.46
N SER A 182 6.91 -3.11 0.61
CA SER A 182 6.20 -1.82 0.52
C SER A 182 7.09 -0.71 -0.06
N LEU A 183 8.36 -0.67 0.35
CA LEU A 183 9.35 0.27 -0.17
C LEU A 183 9.67 0.01 -1.65
N ILE A 184 9.87 -1.26 -2.04
CA ILE A 184 10.09 -1.64 -3.44
C ILE A 184 8.86 -1.27 -4.29
N ALA A 185 7.64 -1.53 -3.79
CA ALA A 185 6.41 -1.13 -4.47
C ALA A 185 6.27 0.40 -4.62
N ALA A 186 6.92 1.19 -3.75
CA ALA A 186 6.94 2.65 -3.85
C ALA A 186 7.97 3.20 -4.85
N VAL A 187 8.99 2.42 -5.23
CA VAL A 187 10.06 2.83 -6.18
C VAL A 187 9.50 3.42 -7.49
N PRO A 188 8.50 2.80 -8.16
CA PRO A 188 7.87 3.39 -9.34
C PRO A 188 7.37 4.82 -9.15
N THR A 189 6.81 5.15 -7.98
CA THR A 189 6.31 6.52 -7.68
C THR A 189 7.45 7.50 -7.53
N ILE A 190 8.53 7.07 -6.89
CA ILE A 190 9.73 7.89 -6.70
C ILE A 190 10.40 8.18 -8.05
N ILE A 191 10.53 7.17 -8.92
CA ILE A 191 11.17 7.31 -10.23
C ILE A 191 10.30 8.15 -11.17
N SER A 192 9.00 7.83 -11.26
CA SER A 192 8.11 8.49 -12.22
C SER A 192 7.59 9.85 -11.75
N GLY A 193 7.67 10.13 -10.45
CA GLY A 193 6.97 11.24 -9.82
C GLY A 193 5.45 11.10 -9.85
N SER A 194 4.93 9.95 -10.31
CA SER A 194 3.50 9.73 -10.47
C SER A 194 2.91 9.02 -9.26
N PRO A 195 1.85 9.57 -8.63
CA PRO A 195 1.18 8.94 -7.50
C PRO A 195 0.42 7.65 -7.87
N LEU A 196 0.28 7.33 -9.17
CA LEU A 196 -0.39 6.11 -9.65
C LEU A 196 0.49 4.87 -9.61
N ALA A 197 1.81 5.06 -9.63
CA ALA A 197 2.73 3.97 -9.88
C ALA A 197 2.79 2.97 -8.70
N ALA A 198 2.77 3.47 -7.46
CA ALA A 198 2.76 2.63 -6.26
C ALA A 198 1.45 1.85 -6.08
N PRO A 199 0.26 2.45 -6.25
CA PRO A 199 -0.99 1.69 -6.22
C PRO A 199 -1.01 0.53 -7.23
N ILE A 200 -0.55 0.74 -8.46
CA ILE A 200 -0.54 -0.30 -9.49
C ILE A 200 0.39 -1.46 -9.11
N SER A 201 1.62 -1.17 -8.69
CA SER A 201 2.56 -2.21 -8.27
C SER A 201 2.06 -2.96 -7.03
N ASN A 202 1.45 -2.25 -6.07
CA ASN A 202 0.91 -2.85 -4.85
C ASN A 202 -0.31 -3.73 -5.12
N VAL A 203 -1.18 -3.38 -6.06
CA VAL A 203 -2.31 -4.24 -6.44
C VAL A 203 -1.79 -5.59 -6.93
N LEU A 204 -0.82 -5.59 -7.83
CA LEU A 204 -0.24 -6.83 -8.38
C LEU A 204 0.50 -7.64 -7.31
N LEU A 205 1.21 -6.97 -6.39
CA LEU A 205 1.80 -7.61 -5.21
C LEU A 205 0.73 -8.25 -4.32
N GLN A 206 -0.35 -7.53 -4.01
CA GLN A 206 -1.39 -8.06 -3.13
C GLN A 206 -2.21 -9.17 -3.79
N MET A 207 -2.35 -9.16 -5.11
CA MET A 207 -2.92 -10.28 -5.86
C MET A 207 -2.05 -11.53 -5.71
N SER A 208 -0.72 -11.42 -5.86
CA SER A 208 0.17 -12.58 -5.70
C SER A 208 0.13 -13.15 -4.28
N GLU A 209 0.13 -12.29 -3.26
CA GLU A 209 0.01 -12.70 -1.86
C GLU A 209 -1.37 -13.27 -1.50
N SER A 210 -2.44 -12.80 -2.14
CA SER A 210 -3.79 -13.31 -1.90
C SER A 210 -3.96 -14.72 -2.45
N VAL A 211 -3.40 -15.00 -3.63
CA VAL A 211 -3.40 -16.35 -4.22
C VAL A 211 -2.54 -17.31 -3.40
N GLU A 212 -1.36 -16.86 -2.94
CA GLU A 212 -0.51 -17.65 -2.05
C GLU A 212 -1.26 -18.08 -0.78
N ARG A 213 -1.99 -17.16 -0.16
CA ARG A 213 -2.77 -17.44 1.05
C ARG A 213 -3.93 -18.42 0.79
N GLY A 214 -4.68 -18.21 -0.29
CA GLY A 214 -5.77 -19.12 -0.66
C GLY A 214 -5.31 -20.56 -0.94
N SER A 215 -4.13 -20.73 -1.54
CA SER A 215 -3.53 -22.06 -1.77
C SER A 215 -3.22 -22.79 -0.45
N LEU A 216 -2.74 -22.07 0.57
CA LEU A 216 -2.43 -22.66 1.88
C LEU A 216 -3.69 -23.12 2.63
N ASP A 217 -4.75 -22.31 2.60
CA ASP A 217 -6.02 -22.66 3.23
C ASP A 217 -6.64 -23.91 2.58
N GLY A 218 -6.56 -24.02 1.25
CA GLY A 218 -7.01 -25.19 0.51
C GLY A 218 -6.25 -26.48 0.88
N ILE A 219 -4.92 -26.41 1.02
CA ILE A 219 -4.08 -27.55 1.43
C ILE A 219 -4.40 -27.98 2.87
N GLN A 220 -4.56 -27.03 3.80
CA GLN A 220 -4.91 -27.36 5.18
C GLN A 220 -6.30 -27.99 5.29
N THR A 221 -7.27 -27.46 4.55
CA THR A 221 -8.63 -28.02 4.51
C THR A 221 -8.62 -29.45 3.96
N ALA A 222 -7.86 -29.71 2.90
CA ALA A 222 -7.69 -31.06 2.35
C ALA A 222 -7.02 -32.02 3.34
N LYS A 223 -6.00 -31.56 4.07
CA LYS A 223 -5.29 -32.36 5.09
C LYS A 223 -6.17 -32.67 6.31
N SER A 224 -7.09 -31.77 6.68
CA SER A 224 -8.06 -32.02 7.76
C SER A 224 -9.12 -33.05 7.40
N LYS A 225 -9.53 -33.10 6.11
CA LYS A 225 -10.51 -34.08 5.61
C LYS A 225 -9.94 -35.48 5.41
N THR A 226 -8.61 -35.60 5.26
CA THR A 226 -7.93 -36.89 5.13
C THR A 226 -7.37 -37.44 6.43
N ALA A 227 -7.51 -36.72 7.56
CA ALA A 227 -7.27 -37.30 8.87
C ALA A 227 -8.38 -38.35 9.12
N PRO A 228 -8.07 -39.65 9.18
CA PRO A 228 -9.06 -40.69 9.42
C PRO A 228 -9.74 -40.40 10.76
N GLY A 229 -11.07 -40.43 10.76
CA GLY A 229 -11.90 -40.14 11.91
C GLY A 229 -11.34 -40.81 13.16
N GLY A 230 -10.96 -39.99 14.14
CA GLY A 230 -10.78 -40.45 15.51
C GLY A 230 -12.09 -41.09 15.93
N ILE A 231 -12.04 -42.41 16.11
CA ILE A 231 -13.11 -43.21 16.66
C ILE A 231 -13.35 -42.67 18.08
N ASN A 232 -14.46 -41.96 18.28
CA ASN A 232 -15.05 -41.82 19.61
C ASN A 232 -15.87 -43.08 19.91
#